data_AF-A0A3N2DK99-F1
#
_entry.id   AF-A0A3N2DK99-F1
#
_cell.length_a   1.000
_cell.length_b   1.000
_cell.length_c   1.000
_cell.angle_alpha   90.00
_cell.angle_beta   90.00
_cell.angle_gamma   90.00
#
_symmetry.space_group_name_H-M   'P 1'
#
loop_
_entity.id
_entity.type
_entity.pdbx_description
1 polymer ?
#
loop_
_entity_poly.entity_id
_entity_poly.type
_entity_poly.pdbx_seq_one_letter_code
_entity_poly.pdbx_strand_id
1 'polypeptide(L)'
;MTPENTPSPAIDASGLVALRNNLALSSEAMASTLGLSDEQLVAIEAGQQPISDSVAAIASYLLIPQLLQQQGFPQFTMGDDARVENKHAIDYVYHNWYPRFIGMMTQSEAIAEDSTHIAINDDEALVIVTWIDSPMAVEYQQLESILLEAAKQLQAYYQDIDLNLNGV
;
A
#
# COMPACT_ATOMS: atom_id res chain seq x y z
N MET A 1 15.27 23.77 11.69
CA MET A 1 14.73 22.58 12.38
C MET A 1 14.36 21.59 11.29
N THR A 2 15.12 20.50 11.17
CA THR A 2 14.78 19.40 10.25
C THR A 2 13.63 18.61 10.87
N PRO A 3 12.61 18.18 10.11
CA PRO A 3 11.59 17.29 10.63
C PRO A 3 12.28 16.00 11.07
N GLU A 4 12.11 15.63 12.34
CA GLU A 4 12.54 14.33 12.84
C GLU A 4 11.74 13.26 12.09
N ASN A 5 12.46 12.43 11.33
CA ASN A 5 11.93 11.19 10.79
C ASN A 5 11.40 10.37 11.96
N THR A 6 10.09 10.39 12.18
CA THR A 6 9.44 9.43 13.06
C THR A 6 9.73 8.05 12.47
N PRO A 7 10.51 7.17 13.13
CA PRO A 7 10.80 5.87 12.56
C PRO A 7 9.48 5.12 12.40
N SER A 8 9.11 4.79 11.17
CA SER A 8 8.15 3.72 10.88
C SER A 8 8.57 2.51 11.70
N PRO A 9 7.63 1.74 12.29
CA PRO A 9 7.97 0.56 13.08
C PRO A 9 8.87 -0.34 12.23
N ALA A 10 10.16 -0.40 12.58
CA ALA A 10 11.15 -1.05 11.76
C ALA A 10 10.91 -2.56 11.83
N ILE A 11 10.22 -3.11 10.82
CA ILE A 11 10.20 -4.55 10.61
C ILE A 11 11.63 -4.93 10.24
N ASP A 12 12.27 -5.68 11.12
CA ASP A 12 13.56 -6.31 10.88
C ASP A 12 13.37 -7.74 10.31
N ALA A 13 14.47 -8.44 10.05
CA ALA A 13 14.44 -9.80 9.51
C ALA A 13 13.58 -10.76 10.35
N SER A 14 13.61 -10.60 11.68
CA SER A 14 12.80 -11.41 12.58
C SER A 14 11.31 -11.07 12.50
N GLY A 15 10.99 -9.79 12.30
CA GLY A 15 9.64 -9.31 12.02
C GLY A 15 9.06 -9.87 10.72
N LEU A 16 9.87 -9.99 9.65
CA LEU A 16 9.43 -10.60 8.39
C LEU A 16 9.13 -12.10 8.52
N VAL A 17 10.00 -12.85 9.21
CA VAL A 17 9.78 -14.29 9.47
C VAL A 17 8.50 -14.49 10.30
N ALA A 18 8.32 -13.68 11.35
CA ALA A 18 7.12 -13.73 12.19
C ALA A 18 5.86 -13.41 11.38
N LEU A 19 5.90 -12.37 10.55
CA LEU A 19 4.82 -11.98 9.67
C LEU A 19 4.43 -13.10 8.69
N ARG A 20 5.40 -13.68 7.98
CA ARG A 20 5.17 -14.79 7.04
C ARG A 20 4.47 -15.97 7.74
N ASN A 21 5.01 -16.37 8.91
CA ASN A 21 4.45 -17.47 9.70
C ASN A 21 3.04 -17.18 10.19
N ASN A 22 2.80 -15.95 10.66
CA ASN A 22 1.49 -15.52 11.15
C ASN A 22 0.43 -15.48 10.05
N LEU A 23 0.81 -15.15 8.82
CA LEU A 23 -0.06 -15.15 7.65
C LEU A 23 -0.17 -16.53 6.98
N ALA A 24 0.56 -17.54 7.48
CA ALA A 24 0.66 -18.87 6.90
C ALA A 24 1.04 -18.87 5.41
N LEU A 25 1.86 -17.89 4.99
CA LEU A 25 2.34 -17.79 3.62
C LEU A 25 3.57 -18.68 3.40
N SER A 26 3.70 -19.25 2.21
CA SER A 26 4.98 -19.84 1.77
C SER A 26 6.02 -18.74 1.56
N SER A 27 7.31 -19.10 1.53
CA SER A 27 8.39 -18.15 1.22
C SER A 27 8.19 -17.49 -0.14
N GLU A 28 7.78 -18.27 -1.14
CA GLU A 28 7.52 -17.79 -2.51
C GLU A 28 6.36 -16.77 -2.55
N ALA A 29 5.25 -17.07 -1.87
CA ALA A 29 4.11 -16.16 -1.80
C ALA A 29 4.47 -14.85 -1.06
N MET A 30 5.27 -14.95 0.00
CA MET A 30 5.76 -13.79 0.72
C MET A 30 6.71 -12.94 -0.13
N ALA A 31 7.67 -13.57 -0.81
CA ALA A 31 8.63 -12.89 -1.68
C ALA A 31 7.90 -12.15 -2.80
N SER A 32 6.95 -12.81 -3.48
CA SER A 32 6.11 -12.19 -4.50
C SER A 32 5.30 -11.01 -3.95
N THR A 33 4.74 -11.13 -2.74
CA THR A 33 3.96 -10.04 -2.11
C THR A 33 4.82 -8.81 -1.79
N LEU A 34 6.08 -9.04 -1.41
CA LEU A 34 7.05 -7.99 -1.08
C LEU A 34 7.79 -7.45 -2.32
N GLY A 35 7.54 -8.00 -3.52
CA GLY A 35 8.26 -7.62 -4.73
C GLY A 35 9.73 -8.09 -4.75
N LEU A 36 10.03 -9.21 -4.11
CA LEU A 36 11.35 -9.82 -3.98
C LEU A 36 11.43 -11.15 -4.74
N SER A 37 12.65 -11.61 -5.04
CA SER A 37 12.89 -13.03 -5.34
C SER A 37 12.99 -13.86 -4.05
N ASP A 38 12.78 -15.17 -4.16
CA ASP A 38 12.93 -16.12 -3.05
C ASP A 38 14.33 -16.04 -2.41
N GLU A 39 15.37 -15.91 -3.23
CA GLU A 39 16.76 -15.80 -2.79
C GLU A 39 17.00 -14.53 -1.98
N GLN A 40 16.40 -13.41 -2.41
CA GLN A 40 16.47 -12.14 -1.67
C GLN A 40 15.75 -12.24 -0.33
N LEU A 41 14.55 -12.84 -0.29
CA LEU A 41 13.82 -13.04 0.96
C LEU A 41 14.65 -13.91 1.93
N VAL A 42 15.23 -15.03 1.45
CA VAL A 42 16.07 -15.91 2.30
C VAL A 42 17.29 -15.18 2.84
N ALA A 43 17.98 -14.38 2.03
CA ALA A 43 19.13 -13.60 2.46
C ALA A 43 18.75 -12.55 3.53
N ILE A 44 17.59 -11.93 3.38
CA ILE A 44 17.03 -11.00 4.36
C ILE A 44 16.67 -11.72 5.67
N GLU A 45 15.93 -12.83 5.61
CA GLU A 45 15.54 -13.62 6.80
C GLU A 45 16.75 -14.16 7.56
N ALA A 46 17.84 -14.46 6.85
CA ALA A 46 19.12 -14.87 7.43
C ALA A 46 19.96 -13.70 7.99
N GLY A 47 19.49 -12.45 7.86
CA GLY A 47 20.22 -11.25 8.29
C GLY A 47 21.43 -10.90 7.43
N GLN A 48 21.56 -11.49 6.25
CA GLN A 48 22.68 -11.27 5.32
C GLN A 48 22.46 -10.04 4.44
N GLN A 49 21.21 -9.64 4.25
CA GLN A 49 20.82 -8.44 3.50
C GLN A 49 19.85 -7.59 4.35
N PRO A 50 20.02 -6.26 4.38
CA PRO A 50 19.06 -5.39 5.06
C PRO A 50 17.71 -5.36 4.34
N ILE A 51 16.66 -5.10 5.09
CA ILE A 51 15.32 -4.81 4.55
C ILE A 51 15.34 -3.40 3.96
N SER A 52 14.86 -3.24 2.73
CA SER A 52 14.66 -1.91 2.16
C SER A 52 13.41 -1.25 2.75
N ASP A 53 13.38 0.07 2.78
CA ASP A 53 12.25 0.83 3.33
C ASP A 53 10.91 0.46 2.66
N SER A 54 10.91 0.18 1.35
CA SER A 54 9.72 -0.27 0.62
C SER A 54 9.23 -1.64 1.09
N VAL A 55 10.14 -2.60 1.32
CA VAL A 55 9.78 -3.92 1.83
C VAL A 55 9.26 -3.81 3.26
N ALA A 56 9.89 -2.97 4.09
CA ALA A 56 9.42 -2.68 5.44
C ALA A 56 8.02 -2.05 5.45
N ALA A 57 7.74 -1.14 4.51
CA ALA A 57 6.42 -0.54 4.35
C ALA A 57 5.37 -1.59 3.99
N ILE A 58 5.58 -2.37 2.93
CA ILE A 58 4.64 -3.42 2.50
C ILE A 58 4.42 -4.45 3.63
N ALA A 59 5.48 -4.88 4.30
CA ALA A 59 5.37 -5.78 5.44
C ALA A 59 4.57 -5.18 6.61
N SER A 60 4.71 -3.88 6.85
CA SER A 60 3.92 -3.16 7.88
C SER A 60 2.44 -3.12 7.50
N TYR A 61 2.13 -2.99 6.22
CA TYR A 61 0.75 -3.11 5.71
C TYR A 61 0.18 -4.51 5.88
N LEU A 62 1.00 -5.56 5.75
CA LEU A 62 0.57 -6.93 5.99
C LEU A 62 0.28 -7.25 7.47
N LEU A 63 0.81 -6.46 8.41
CA LEU A 63 0.46 -6.56 9.84
C LEU A 63 -0.90 -5.96 10.17
N ILE A 64 -1.49 -5.18 9.26
CA ILE A 64 -2.74 -4.45 9.50
C ILE A 64 -3.88 -5.34 9.97
N PRO A 65 -4.15 -6.55 9.45
CA PRO A 65 -5.19 -7.44 9.98
C PRO A 65 -5.04 -7.78 11.47
N GLN A 66 -3.81 -7.81 11.99
CA GLN A 66 -3.57 -8.00 13.42
C GLN A 66 -3.83 -6.71 14.21
N LEU A 67 -3.54 -5.55 13.60
CA LEU A 67 -3.84 -4.23 14.15
C LEU A 67 -5.34 -3.89 14.08
N LEU A 68 -6.09 -4.41 13.10
CA LEU A 68 -7.54 -4.26 12.96
C LEU A 68 -8.33 -4.93 14.10
N GLN A 69 -7.72 -5.87 14.83
CA GLN A 69 -8.33 -6.37 16.08
C GLN A 69 -8.33 -5.30 17.19
N GLN A 70 -7.61 -4.19 17.02
CA GLN A 70 -7.69 -3.03 17.88
C GLN A 70 -8.73 -2.04 17.34
N GLN A 71 -9.65 -1.60 18.20
CA GLN A 71 -10.64 -0.57 17.83
C GLN A 71 -9.95 0.72 17.37
N GLY A 72 -10.44 1.30 16.26
CA GLY A 72 -10.00 2.62 15.78
C GLY A 72 -9.00 2.61 14.62
N PHE A 73 -8.70 1.46 14.02
CA PHE A 73 -7.84 1.42 12.84
C PHE A 73 -8.57 2.02 11.61
N PRO A 74 -7.95 2.98 10.89
CA PRO A 74 -8.62 3.71 9.82
C PRO A 74 -8.91 2.80 8.63
N GLN A 75 -10.08 3.00 8.00
CA GLN A 75 -10.48 2.24 6.82
C GLN A 75 -9.53 2.45 5.65
N PHE A 76 -9.00 3.66 5.51
CA PHE A 76 -8.03 4.03 4.48
C PHE A 76 -6.76 4.60 5.11
N THR A 77 -5.62 4.35 4.50
CA THR A 77 -4.35 4.99 4.85
C THR A 77 -3.67 5.45 3.58
N MET A 78 -2.99 6.59 3.63
CA MET A 78 -2.20 7.13 2.53
C MET A 78 -0.72 6.87 2.80
N GLY A 79 0.06 6.60 1.76
CA GLY A 79 1.50 6.45 1.91
C GLY A 79 2.26 6.70 0.62
N ASP A 80 3.43 7.28 0.76
CA ASP A 80 4.28 7.70 -0.36
C ASP A 80 5.18 6.55 -0.82
N ASP A 81 5.53 6.51 -2.11
CA ASP A 81 6.62 5.66 -2.57
C ASP A 81 7.98 6.23 -2.17
N ALA A 82 8.60 5.66 -1.14
CA ALA A 82 9.93 6.07 -0.68
C ALA A 82 11.05 5.92 -1.76
N ARG A 83 10.78 5.24 -2.89
CA ARG A 83 11.74 5.05 -3.99
C ARG A 83 11.80 6.22 -4.97
N VAL A 84 10.87 7.17 -4.89
CA VAL A 84 10.77 8.28 -5.84
C VAL A 84 11.30 9.57 -5.16
N GLU A 85 12.52 9.97 -5.50
CA GLU A 85 13.18 11.18 -4.95
C GLU A 85 12.45 12.49 -5.28
N ASN A 86 11.56 12.49 -6.28
CA ASN A 86 10.68 13.61 -6.62
C ASN A 86 9.28 13.36 -6.04
N LYS A 87 8.95 14.06 -4.95
CA LYS A 87 7.71 13.95 -4.13
C LYS A 87 6.39 14.32 -4.83
N HIS A 88 6.20 13.94 -6.09
CA HIS A 88 4.98 14.22 -6.85
C HIS A 88 4.51 13.02 -7.70
N ALA A 89 5.04 11.82 -7.47
CA ALA A 89 4.63 10.66 -8.23
C ALA A 89 4.46 9.44 -7.33
N ILE A 90 3.17 9.15 -7.09
CA ILE A 90 2.57 7.92 -6.57
C ILE A 90 2.42 7.91 -5.05
N ASP A 91 1.35 8.56 -4.59
CA ASP A 91 0.81 8.37 -3.24
C ASP A 91 -0.23 7.24 -3.33
N TYR A 92 0.05 6.14 -2.63
CA TYR A 92 -0.80 4.97 -2.60
C TYR A 92 -1.93 5.16 -1.59
N VAL A 93 -3.10 4.62 -1.92
CA VAL A 93 -4.19 4.40 -0.96
C VAL A 93 -4.26 2.94 -0.59
N TYR A 94 -4.34 2.69 0.71
CA TYR A 94 -4.45 1.36 1.27
C TYR A 94 -5.83 1.21 1.87
N HIS A 95 -6.65 0.31 1.33
CA HIS A 95 -7.90 -0.07 1.96
C HIS A 95 -7.63 -1.19 2.96
N ASN A 96 -7.78 -0.87 4.23
CA ASN A 96 -7.36 -1.73 5.33
C ASN A 96 -8.44 -2.73 5.72
N TRP A 97 -9.67 -2.51 5.30
CA TRP A 97 -10.79 -3.41 5.58
C TRP A 97 -11.05 -4.33 4.39
N TYR A 98 -11.78 -5.43 4.60
CA TYR A 98 -12.10 -6.34 3.51
C TYR A 98 -12.98 -5.64 2.44
N PRO A 99 -12.66 -5.75 1.13
CA PRO A 99 -11.51 -6.42 0.56
C PRO A 99 -10.27 -5.53 0.61
N ARG A 100 -9.15 -6.03 1.12
CA ARG A 100 -7.93 -5.24 1.26
C ARG A 100 -7.20 -5.11 -0.07
N PHE A 101 -6.72 -3.92 -0.36
CA PHE A 101 -5.96 -3.64 -1.58
C PHE A 101 -5.03 -2.44 -1.41
N ILE A 102 -4.10 -2.33 -2.36
CA ILE A 102 -3.24 -1.16 -2.57
C ILE A 102 -3.64 -0.56 -3.91
N GLY A 103 -4.06 0.70 -3.89
CA GLY A 103 -4.43 1.48 -5.06
C GLY A 103 -3.50 2.67 -5.27
N MET A 104 -3.48 3.18 -6.49
CA MET A 104 -2.67 4.30 -6.91
C MET A 104 -3.46 5.19 -7.86
N MET A 105 -3.35 6.50 -7.68
CA MET A 105 -3.83 7.48 -8.64
C MET A 105 -2.93 7.53 -9.87
N THR A 106 -3.54 7.49 -11.05
CA THR A 106 -2.83 7.61 -12.33
C THR A 106 -3.67 8.40 -13.33
N GLN A 107 -3.03 8.87 -14.39
CA GLN A 107 -3.71 9.42 -15.55
C GLN A 107 -4.46 8.31 -16.30
N SER A 108 -5.66 8.60 -16.79
CA SER A 108 -6.54 7.67 -17.50
C SER A 108 -5.87 7.05 -18.74
N GLU A 109 -5.03 7.83 -19.44
CA GLU A 109 -4.27 7.37 -20.61
C GLU A 109 -3.12 6.40 -20.28
N ALA A 110 -2.69 6.35 -19.03
CA ALA A 110 -1.58 5.50 -18.56
C ALA A 110 -2.07 4.16 -17.97
N ILE A 111 -3.38 3.91 -17.98
CA ILE A 111 -3.98 2.67 -17.48
C ILE A 111 -3.64 1.52 -18.43
N ALA A 112 -3.09 0.43 -17.90
CA ALA A 112 -2.87 -0.80 -18.67
C ALA A 112 -4.21 -1.49 -18.96
N GLU A 113 -4.38 -2.05 -20.17
CA GLU A 113 -5.64 -2.62 -20.67
C GLU A 113 -6.30 -3.64 -19.72
N ASP A 114 -5.52 -4.41 -18.95
CA ASP A 114 -6.00 -5.45 -18.04
C ASP A 114 -5.99 -5.07 -16.55
N SER A 115 -5.76 -3.79 -16.23
CA SER A 115 -5.70 -3.34 -14.84
C SER A 115 -7.10 -3.15 -14.24
N THR A 116 -7.27 -3.58 -12.99
CA THR A 116 -8.48 -3.26 -12.22
C THR A 116 -8.43 -1.80 -11.81
N HIS A 117 -9.43 -1.00 -12.20
CA HIS A 117 -9.43 0.44 -11.94
C HIS A 117 -10.85 1.00 -11.79
N ILE A 118 -10.94 2.21 -11.24
CA ILE A 118 -12.14 3.04 -11.27
C ILE A 118 -11.79 4.44 -11.78
N ALA A 119 -12.53 4.91 -12.78
CA ALA A 119 -12.42 6.27 -13.27
C ALA A 119 -12.99 7.25 -12.23
N ILE A 120 -12.28 8.35 -12.01
CA ILE A 120 -12.69 9.38 -11.05
C ILE A 120 -13.22 10.60 -11.81
N ASN A 121 -12.50 10.99 -12.85
CA ASN A 121 -12.89 11.98 -13.85
C ASN A 121 -12.33 11.55 -15.22
N ASP A 122 -12.38 12.44 -16.21
CA ASP A 122 -11.93 12.13 -17.57
C ASP A 122 -10.41 11.90 -17.66
N ASP A 123 -9.63 12.52 -16.77
CA ASP A 123 -8.16 12.53 -16.81
C ASP A 123 -7.52 11.60 -15.78
N GLU A 124 -8.24 11.23 -14.72
CA GLU A 124 -7.69 10.49 -13.57
C GLU A 124 -8.50 9.24 -13.21
N ALA A 125 -7.77 8.21 -12.78
CA ALA A 125 -8.32 6.98 -12.27
C ALA A 125 -7.52 6.46 -11.06
N LEU A 126 -8.22 5.69 -10.22
CA LEU A 126 -7.58 4.84 -9.22
C LEU A 126 -7.35 3.45 -9.82
N VAL A 127 -6.10 3.06 -9.99
CA VAL A 127 -5.70 1.71 -10.41
C VAL A 127 -5.35 0.87 -9.19
N ILE A 128 -5.81 -0.37 -9.16
CA ILE A 128 -5.44 -1.33 -8.13
C ILE A 128 -4.11 -1.97 -8.51
N VAL A 129 -3.10 -1.68 -7.71
CA VAL A 129 -1.73 -2.18 -7.88
C VAL A 129 -1.64 -3.60 -7.35
N THR A 130 -2.27 -3.87 -6.21
CA THR A 130 -2.31 -5.22 -5.64
C THR A 130 -3.61 -5.48 -4.89
N TRP A 131 -4.15 -6.67 -5.07
CA TRP A 131 -5.21 -7.22 -4.22
C TRP A 131 -4.56 -8.02 -3.09
N ILE A 132 -4.85 -7.68 -1.85
CA ILE A 132 -4.39 -8.44 -0.68
C ILE A 132 -5.43 -9.53 -0.34
N ASP A 133 -6.72 -9.20 -0.50
CA ASP A 133 -7.81 -10.16 -0.45
C ASP A 133 -8.44 -10.35 -1.83
N SER A 134 -9.02 -11.54 -2.08
CA SER A 134 -9.83 -11.75 -3.28
C SER A 134 -11.11 -10.89 -3.21
N PRO A 135 -11.37 -10.02 -4.20
CA PRO A 135 -12.58 -9.20 -4.19
C PRO A 135 -13.84 -10.01 -4.54
N MET A 136 -13.73 -11.29 -4.91
CA MET A 136 -14.83 -12.10 -5.46
C MET A 136 -15.99 -12.31 -4.49
N ALA A 137 -15.77 -12.19 -3.17
CA ALA A 137 -16.86 -12.32 -2.20
C ALA A 137 -17.59 -10.98 -1.93
N VAL A 138 -17.22 -9.91 -2.63
CA VAL A 138 -17.85 -8.59 -2.53
C VAL A 138 -18.72 -8.36 -3.76
N GLU A 139 -19.95 -7.91 -3.56
CA GLU A 139 -20.83 -7.56 -4.66
C GLU A 139 -20.24 -6.39 -5.46
N TYR A 140 -20.40 -6.42 -6.79
CA TYR A 140 -19.78 -5.43 -7.68
C TYR A 140 -20.09 -3.97 -7.29
N GLN A 141 -21.34 -3.65 -6.94
CA GLN A 141 -21.74 -2.30 -6.54
C GLN A 141 -21.05 -1.85 -5.24
N GLN A 142 -20.85 -2.77 -4.30
CA GLN A 142 -20.14 -2.49 -3.06
C GLN A 142 -18.66 -2.28 -3.33
N LEU A 143 -18.06 -3.11 -4.18
CA LEU A 143 -16.68 -2.97 -4.61
C LEU A 143 -16.46 -1.59 -5.27
N GLU A 144 -17.29 -1.23 -6.24
CA GLU A 144 -17.25 0.08 -6.90
C GLU A 144 -17.34 1.24 -5.91
N SER A 145 -18.24 1.15 -4.92
CA SER A 145 -18.38 2.15 -3.87
C SER A 145 -17.12 2.29 -3.01
N ILE A 146 -16.46 1.17 -2.68
CA ILE A 146 -15.21 1.16 -1.92
C ILE A 146 -14.08 1.80 -2.73
N LEU A 147 -13.96 1.45 -4.01
CA LEU A 147 -12.93 2.01 -4.88
C LEU A 147 -13.11 3.51 -5.08
N LEU A 148 -14.36 3.96 -5.27
CA LEU A 148 -14.67 5.38 -5.43
C LEU A 148 -14.39 6.17 -4.15
N GLU A 149 -14.66 5.59 -2.98
CA GLU A 149 -14.32 6.24 -1.71
C GLU A 149 -12.80 6.32 -1.51
N ALA A 150 -12.05 5.25 -1.82
CA ALA A 150 -10.59 5.25 -1.77
C ALA A 150 -10.00 6.37 -2.65
N ALA A 151 -10.53 6.52 -3.87
CA ALA A 151 -10.14 7.58 -4.79
C ALA A 151 -10.38 8.98 -4.23
N LYS A 152 -11.57 9.23 -3.64
CA LYS A 152 -11.90 10.52 -3.04
C LYS A 152 -10.99 10.86 -1.87
N GLN A 153 -10.70 9.89 -1.01
CA GLN A 153 -9.82 10.09 0.13
C GLN A 153 -8.40 10.47 -0.35
N LEU A 154 -7.92 9.83 -1.42
CA LEU A 154 -6.61 10.14 -2.00
C LEU A 154 -6.59 11.51 -2.71
N GLN A 155 -7.66 11.90 -3.41
CA GLN A 155 -7.79 13.25 -3.98
C GLN A 155 -7.83 14.34 -2.89
N ALA A 156 -8.55 14.10 -1.79
CA ALA A 156 -8.58 15.03 -0.67
C ALA A 156 -7.19 15.21 -0.04
N TYR A 157 -6.43 14.11 0.06
CA TYR A 157 -5.05 14.15 0.52
C TYR A 157 -4.15 15.02 -0.37
N TYR A 158 -4.25 14.87 -1.70
CA TYR A 158 -3.50 15.74 -2.64
C TYR A 158 -3.88 17.22 -2.49
N GLN A 159 -5.17 17.53 -2.37
CA GLN A 159 -5.62 18.92 -2.17
C GLN A 159 -5.07 19.54 -0.89
N ASP A 160 -5.01 18.78 0.20
CA ASP A 160 -4.44 19.23 1.47
C ASP A 160 -2.93 19.50 1.36
N ILE A 161 -2.19 18.67 0.62
CA ILE A 161 -0.75 18.90 0.36
C ILE A 161 -0.57 20.16 -0.48
N ASP A 162 -1.30 20.29 -1.59
CA ASP A 162 -1.17 21.43 -2.50
C ASP A 162 -1.50 22.77 -1.83
N LEU A 163 -2.51 22.80 -0.96
CA LEU A 163 -2.83 23.98 -0.16
C LEU A 163 -1.71 24.35 0.81
N ASN A 164 -1.06 23.36 1.42
CA ASN A 164 0.06 23.58 2.33
C ASN A 164 1.36 23.99 1.61
N LEU A 165 1.56 23.54 0.37
CA LEU A 165 2.71 23.91 -0.47
C LEU A 165 2.57 25.29 -1.12
N ASN A 166 1.36 25.68 -1.52
CA ASN A 166 1.09 26.97 -2.16
C ASN A 166 0.70 28.10 -1.19
N GLY A 167 0.53 27.79 0.10
CA GLY A 167 0.25 28.74 1.18
C GLY A 167 1.48 29.37 1.83
N VAL A 168 2.69 29.15 1.29
CA VAL A 168 3.99 29.67 1.77
C VAL A 168 4.53 30.73 0.81
#